data_AF-A0A962Z8U4-F1
#
_entry.id   AF-A0A962Z8U4-F1
#
_cell.length_a   1.000
_cell.length_b   1.000
_cell.length_c   1.000
_cell.angle_alpha   90.00
_cell.angle_beta   90.00
_cell.angle_gamma   90.00
#
_symmetry.space_group_name_H-M   'P 1'
#
loop_
_entity.id
_entity.type
_entity.pdbx_description
1 polymer ?
#
loop_
_entity_poly.entity_id
_entity_poly.type
_entity_poly.pdbx_seq_one_letter_code
_entity_poly.pdbx_strand_id
1 'polypeptide(L)'
;MTFELSEAGTLPGDGCAGTLVGRIRLDDGPHVVRVGEDGLHDLSSTFPLMGELLDHADPASAAREATGETLLTLDELLRSTVSDDVGAPRLLAPVDLQALKAAGVTFVKSMLERVIEEQARGDAARALDIRKRVESLIGGDLRSVRPGSDSALKLKEHLIEQGLWSQYLEVGIGVDAEIFTKA
;
A
#
# COMPACT_ATOMS: atom_id res chain seq x y z
N MET A 1 -3.06 15.96 19.86
CA MET A 1 -3.58 14.58 19.68
C MET A 1 -2.49 13.66 20.19
N THR A 2 -2.76 12.88 21.22
CA THR A 2 -1.86 11.80 21.63
C THR A 2 -2.06 10.66 20.64
N PHE A 3 -0.99 10.23 19.97
CA PHE A 3 -1.04 9.10 19.06
C PHE A 3 -0.93 7.83 19.92
N GLU A 4 -2.01 7.05 19.99
CA GLU A 4 -2.05 5.81 20.77
C GLU A 4 -2.13 4.61 19.82
N LEU A 5 -1.32 3.59 20.10
CA LEU A 5 -1.39 2.28 19.46
C LEU A 5 -2.03 1.29 20.43
N SER A 6 -2.94 0.47 19.93
CA SER A 6 -3.59 -0.60 20.69
C SER A 6 -3.64 -1.86 19.85
N GLU A 7 -3.74 -3.02 20.49
CA GLU A 7 -3.86 -4.30 19.78
C GLU A 7 -5.09 -4.31 18.87
N ALA A 8 -6.24 -3.83 19.35
CA ALA A 8 -7.48 -3.76 18.56
C ALA A 8 -7.37 -2.85 17.31
N GLY A 9 -6.53 -1.81 17.36
CA GLY A 9 -6.28 -0.93 16.22
C GLY A 9 -5.14 -1.39 15.29
N THR A 10 -4.37 -2.40 15.71
CA THR A 10 -3.17 -2.86 15.00
C THR A 10 -3.37 -4.25 14.38
N LEU A 11 -4.04 -5.15 15.11
CA LEU A 11 -4.28 -6.51 14.66
C LEU A 11 -5.43 -6.58 13.63
N PRO A 12 -5.41 -7.61 12.77
CA PRO A 12 -6.57 -8.00 11.99
C PRO A 12 -7.82 -8.24 12.86
N GLY A 13 -9.01 -8.20 12.24
CA GLY A 13 -10.27 -8.45 12.94
C GLY A 13 -10.41 -9.85 13.55
N ASP A 14 -9.61 -10.82 13.09
CA ASP A 14 -9.46 -12.18 13.63
C ASP A 14 -8.22 -12.34 14.53
N GLY A 15 -7.61 -11.24 14.98
CA GLY A 15 -6.51 -11.23 15.94
C GLY A 15 -5.25 -11.90 15.38
N CYS A 16 -4.75 -12.90 16.12
CA CYS A 16 -3.53 -13.65 15.79
C CYS A 16 -3.80 -14.97 15.05
N ALA A 17 -4.99 -15.15 14.46
CA ALA A 17 -5.33 -16.39 13.73
C ALA A 17 -4.42 -16.64 12.51
N GLY A 18 -3.95 -15.56 11.87
CA GLY A 18 -2.98 -15.62 10.78
C GLY A 18 -1.54 -15.78 11.26
N THR A 19 -0.61 -15.93 10.32
CA THR A 19 0.83 -15.84 10.63
C THR A 19 1.30 -14.40 10.47
N LEU A 20 1.35 -13.71 11.59
CA LEU A 20 1.73 -12.30 11.67
C LEU A 20 3.22 -12.20 11.95
N VAL A 21 3.96 -11.57 11.05
CA VAL A 21 5.40 -11.34 11.21
C VAL A 21 5.72 -9.86 11.08
N GLY A 22 6.75 -9.44 11.80
CA GLY A 22 7.18 -8.06 11.84
C GLY A 22 8.64 -7.94 12.22
N ARG A 23 9.06 -6.70 12.43
CA ARG A 23 10.41 -6.38 12.89
C ARG A 23 10.34 -5.44 14.07
N ILE A 24 11.19 -5.68 15.06
CA ILE A 24 11.34 -4.79 16.22
C ILE A 24 12.80 -4.42 16.42
N ARG A 25 13.04 -3.31 17.10
CA ARG A 25 14.36 -2.93 17.60
C ARG A 25 14.42 -3.29 19.09
N LEU A 26 15.45 -4.02 19.48
CA LEU A 26 15.91 -4.20 20.86
C LEU A 26 17.31 -3.55 21.01
N ASP A 27 17.88 -3.66 22.22
CA ASP A 27 19.19 -3.06 22.56
C ASP A 27 20.34 -3.61 21.72
N ASP A 28 20.28 -4.89 21.36
CA ASP A 28 21.30 -5.62 20.58
C ASP A 28 21.07 -5.54 19.06
N GLY A 29 19.88 -5.13 18.60
CA GLY A 29 19.66 -4.96 17.16
C GLY A 29 18.21 -5.05 16.69
N PRO A 30 18.02 -5.14 15.36
CA PRO A 30 16.72 -5.48 14.78
C PRO A 30 16.47 -6.99 14.90
N HIS A 31 15.26 -7.36 15.35
CA HIS A 31 14.79 -8.74 15.40
C HIS A 31 13.62 -8.95 14.45
N VAL A 32 13.61 -10.09 13.76
CA VAL A 32 12.43 -10.60 13.05
C VAL A 32 11.57 -11.34 14.06
N VAL A 33 10.28 -11.04 14.12
CA VAL A 33 9.39 -11.58 15.14
C VAL A 33 8.11 -12.13 14.54
N ARG A 34 7.56 -13.17 15.17
CA ARG A 34 6.18 -13.62 14.96
C ARG A 34 5.30 -13.15 16.11
N VAL A 35 4.13 -12.61 15.79
CA VAL A 35 3.12 -12.23 16.79
C VAL A 35 2.19 -13.40 17.05
N GLY A 36 2.03 -13.77 18.33
CA GLY A 36 1.06 -14.75 18.83
C GLY A 36 0.20 -14.17 19.94
N GLU A 37 -0.81 -14.93 20.40
CA GLU A 37 -1.66 -14.53 21.55
C GLU A 37 -0.86 -14.41 22.86
N ASP A 38 0.25 -15.14 22.96
CA ASP A 38 1.16 -15.20 24.09
C ASP A 38 2.33 -14.20 24.01
N GLY A 39 2.47 -13.47 22.89
CA GLY A 39 3.46 -12.41 22.72
C GLY A 39 4.23 -12.46 21.40
N LEU A 40 5.33 -11.72 21.36
CA LEU A 40 6.26 -11.69 20.22
C LEU A 40 7.35 -12.75 20.40
N HIS A 41 7.45 -13.66 19.43
CA HIS A 41 8.43 -14.73 19.38
C HIS A 41 9.59 -14.36 18.47
N ASP A 42 10.82 -14.47 18.96
CA ASP A 42 12.01 -14.12 18.18
C ASP A 42 12.33 -15.15 17.10
N LEU A 43 12.31 -14.75 15.84
CA LEU A 43 12.70 -15.61 14.73
C LEU A 43 14.15 -15.39 14.28
N SER A 44 14.87 -14.44 14.89
CA SER A 44 16.15 -13.92 14.37
C SER A 44 17.28 -14.95 14.32
N SER A 45 17.19 -16.01 15.13
CA SER A 45 18.12 -17.15 15.09
C SER A 45 17.99 -17.99 13.81
N THR A 46 16.78 -18.02 13.23
CA THR A 46 16.45 -18.76 12.00
C THR A 46 16.44 -17.82 10.80
N PHE A 47 15.91 -16.62 10.96
CA PHE A 47 15.78 -15.58 9.94
C PHE A 47 16.34 -14.25 10.47
N PRO A 48 17.65 -14.01 10.31
CA PRO A 48 18.26 -12.72 10.67
C PRO A 48 17.65 -11.52 9.94
N LEU A 49 17.04 -11.75 8.77
CA LEU A 49 16.40 -10.75 7.92
C LEU A 49 14.99 -11.18 7.54
N MET A 50 14.06 -10.21 7.49
CA MET A 50 12.71 -10.42 6.96
C MET A 50 12.76 -10.84 5.49
N GLY A 51 13.73 -10.32 4.71
CA GLY A 51 13.96 -10.76 3.33
C GLY A 51 14.14 -12.28 3.23
N GLU A 52 14.96 -12.87 4.10
CA GLU A 52 15.22 -14.31 4.10
C GLU A 52 13.97 -15.14 4.43
N LEU A 53 13.15 -14.66 5.37
CA LEU A 53 11.86 -15.31 5.65
C LEU A 53 10.92 -15.25 4.44
N LEU A 54 10.81 -14.08 3.81
CA LEU A 54 9.87 -13.85 2.71
C LEU A 54 10.30 -14.51 1.39
N ASP A 55 11.60 -14.78 1.22
CA ASP A 55 12.14 -15.51 0.06
C ASP A 55 11.91 -17.04 0.16
N HIS A 56 11.42 -17.53 1.30
CA HIS A 56 11.05 -18.95 1.45
C HIS A 56 9.85 -19.33 0.56
N ALA A 57 9.79 -20.58 0.12
CA ALA A 57 8.69 -21.07 -0.73
C ALA A 57 7.32 -21.02 -0.03
N ASP A 58 7.31 -21.27 1.28
CA ASP A 58 6.17 -21.06 2.17
C ASP A 58 6.64 -20.27 3.41
N PRO A 59 6.61 -18.92 3.35
CA PRO A 59 7.04 -18.08 4.45
C PRO A 59 6.17 -18.25 5.70
N ALA A 60 4.88 -18.52 5.51
CA ALA A 60 3.94 -18.65 6.61
C ALA A 60 4.21 -19.93 7.43
N SER A 61 4.48 -21.06 6.76
CA SER A 61 4.90 -22.28 7.47
C SER A 61 6.26 -22.11 8.11
N ALA A 62 7.22 -21.54 7.40
CA ALA A 62 8.57 -21.28 7.91
C ALA A 62 8.56 -20.44 9.21
N ALA A 63 7.77 -19.37 9.26
CA ALA A 63 7.62 -18.54 10.47
C ALA A 63 6.94 -19.28 11.64
N ARG A 64 6.01 -20.20 11.37
CA ARG A 64 5.34 -21.00 12.43
C ARG A 64 6.24 -22.10 12.98
N GLU A 65 7.10 -22.67 12.14
CA GLU A 65 8.01 -23.75 12.49
C GLU A 65 9.28 -23.25 13.19
N ALA A 66 9.68 -22.00 12.91
CA ALA A 66 10.79 -21.36 13.59
C ALA A 66 10.52 -21.22 15.10
N THR A 67 11.46 -21.71 15.90
CA THR A 67 11.41 -21.67 17.36
C THR A 67 12.21 -20.50 17.88
N GLY A 68 11.67 -19.80 18.87
CA GLY A 68 12.30 -18.65 19.50
C GLY A 68 11.78 -18.44 20.91
N GLU A 69 12.50 -17.62 21.67
CA GLU A 69 11.99 -17.15 22.95
C GLU A 69 10.90 -16.09 22.76
N THR A 70 9.99 -16.02 23.73
CA THR A 70 9.02 -14.93 23.82
C THR A 70 9.71 -13.72 24.43
N LEU A 71 9.73 -12.61 23.69
CA LEU A 71 10.47 -11.41 24.05
C LEU A 71 9.65 -10.47 24.95
N LEU A 72 8.44 -10.12 24.50
CA LEU A 72 7.50 -9.25 25.20
C LEU A 72 6.08 -9.42 24.63
N THR A 73 5.07 -8.82 25.27
CA THR A 73 3.70 -8.78 24.74
C THR A 73 3.55 -7.73 23.64
N LEU A 74 2.51 -7.88 22.79
CA LEU A 74 2.22 -6.90 21.74
C LEU A 74 1.81 -5.54 22.34
N ASP A 75 0.93 -5.54 23.34
CA ASP A 75 0.56 -4.32 24.06
C ASP A 75 1.77 -3.55 24.64
N GLU A 76 2.73 -4.24 25.25
CA GLU A 76 3.98 -3.61 25.73
C GLU A 76 4.76 -2.95 24.60
N LEU A 77 4.93 -3.66 23.47
CA LEU A 77 5.65 -3.15 22.30
C LEU A 77 4.96 -1.92 21.69
N LEU A 78 3.62 -1.95 21.61
CA LEU A 78 2.84 -0.85 21.03
C LEU A 78 2.93 0.40 21.90
N ARG A 79 2.87 0.23 23.23
CA ARG A 79 3.07 1.33 24.19
C ARG A 79 4.48 1.91 24.13
N SER A 80 5.51 1.05 24.04
CA SER A 80 6.90 1.51 23.95
C SER A 80 7.20 2.20 22.61
N THR A 81 6.60 1.74 21.52
CA THR A 81 6.78 2.31 20.16
C THR A 81 6.40 3.78 20.07
N VAL A 82 5.39 4.22 20.84
CA VAL A 82 4.91 5.62 20.86
C VAL A 82 5.46 6.43 22.02
N SER A 83 6.30 5.84 22.87
CA SER A 83 6.94 6.54 23.98
C SER A 83 8.13 7.40 23.50
N ASP A 84 8.50 8.40 24.31
CA ASP A 84 9.68 9.24 24.07
C ASP A 84 11.01 8.54 24.45
N ASP A 85 10.95 7.31 24.99
CA ASP A 85 12.13 6.55 25.36
C ASP A 85 12.77 5.91 24.12
N VAL A 86 13.88 6.49 23.67
CA VAL A 86 14.63 6.06 22.48
C VAL A 86 15.25 4.67 22.66
N GLY A 87 15.49 4.23 23.90
CA GLY A 87 16.03 2.90 24.22
C GLY A 87 14.96 1.82 24.31
N ALA A 88 13.68 2.18 24.38
CA ALA A 88 12.62 1.20 24.53
C ALA A 88 12.43 0.36 23.24
N PRO A 89 12.00 -0.91 23.37
CA PRO A 89 11.63 -1.74 22.24
C PRO A 89 10.64 -1.02 21.33
N ARG A 90 10.80 -1.12 20.00
CA ARG A 90 9.91 -0.40 19.08
C ARG A 90 9.73 -1.13 17.76
N LEU A 91 8.56 -0.99 17.17
CA LEU A 91 8.30 -1.46 15.81
C LEU A 91 9.27 -0.79 14.81
N LEU A 92 9.78 -1.61 13.91
CA LEU A 92 10.53 -1.17 12.74
C LEU A 92 9.64 -1.24 11.50
N ALA A 93 10.10 -0.63 10.40
CA ALA A 93 9.51 -0.90 9.10
C ALA A 93 9.54 -2.42 8.85
N PRO A 94 8.45 -3.00 8.32
CA PRO A 94 8.36 -4.45 8.14
C PRO A 94 9.40 -4.95 7.12
N VAL A 95 9.79 -4.10 6.17
CA VAL A 95 10.84 -4.38 5.18
C VAL A 95 12.23 -4.02 5.70
N ASP A 96 13.24 -4.79 5.34
CA ASP A 96 14.67 -4.51 5.52
C ASP A 96 15.38 -4.17 4.20
N LEU A 97 15.72 -5.17 3.40
CA LEU A 97 16.50 -5.05 2.18
C LEU A 97 15.62 -5.08 0.92
N GLN A 98 14.31 -5.29 1.07
CA GLN A 98 13.39 -5.39 -0.06
C GLN A 98 13.27 -4.03 -0.77
N ALA A 99 13.28 -4.06 -2.10
CA ALA A 99 13.01 -2.89 -2.92
C ALA A 99 11.60 -2.35 -2.64
N LEU A 100 11.52 -1.06 -2.34
CA LEU A 100 10.24 -0.41 -2.08
C LEU A 100 9.60 0.01 -3.39
N LYS A 101 8.45 -0.61 -3.70
CA LYS A 101 7.63 -0.31 -4.87
C LYS A 101 6.42 0.52 -4.44
N ALA A 102 6.26 1.68 -5.04
CA ALA A 102 5.05 2.48 -4.89
C ALA A 102 4.18 2.28 -6.14
N ALA A 103 2.98 1.73 -5.94
CA ALA A 103 1.94 1.79 -6.96
C ALA A 103 1.34 3.21 -6.96
N GLY A 104 1.52 3.92 -8.07
CA GLY A 104 0.97 5.26 -8.24
C GLY A 104 -0.55 5.20 -8.32
N VAL A 105 -1.25 5.36 -7.19
CA VAL A 105 -2.70 5.55 -7.21
C VAL A 105 -2.98 6.99 -7.62
N THR A 106 -3.09 7.22 -8.93
CA THR A 106 -3.45 8.55 -9.40
C THR A 106 -4.97 8.70 -9.47
N PHE A 107 -5.48 9.85 -9.04
CA PHE A 107 -6.89 10.17 -9.18
C PHE A 107 -7.23 10.37 -10.65
N VAL A 108 -7.93 9.40 -11.25
CA VAL A 108 -8.42 9.41 -12.64
C VAL A 108 -9.07 10.74 -13.01
N LYS A 109 -9.87 11.28 -12.08
CA LYS A 109 -10.50 12.59 -12.21
C LYS A 109 -9.49 13.71 -12.47
N SER A 110 -8.41 13.78 -11.70
CA SER A 110 -7.38 14.82 -11.85
C SER A 110 -6.64 14.70 -13.18
N MET A 111 -6.44 13.48 -13.67
CA MET A 111 -5.83 13.24 -14.98
C MET A 111 -6.76 13.69 -16.11
N LEU A 112 -8.05 13.31 -16.05
CA LEU A 112 -9.04 13.69 -17.06
C LEU A 112 -9.31 15.20 -17.09
N GLU A 113 -9.36 15.87 -15.94
CA GLU A 113 -9.50 17.33 -15.90
C GLU A 113 -8.30 18.04 -16.54
N ARG A 114 -7.07 17.56 -16.33
CA ARG A 114 -5.89 18.10 -17.03
C ARG A 114 -5.99 17.95 -18.55
N VAL A 115 -6.45 16.80 -19.03
CA VAL A 115 -6.69 16.58 -20.47
C VAL A 115 -7.74 17.55 -21.00
N ILE A 116 -8.84 17.75 -20.27
CA ILE A 116 -9.88 18.70 -20.65
C ILE A 116 -9.31 20.12 -20.73
N GLU A 117 -8.52 20.56 -19.74
CA GLU A 117 -7.89 21.88 -19.71
C GLU A 117 -6.92 22.09 -20.89
N GLU A 118 -6.04 21.13 -21.15
CA GLU A 118 -5.08 21.17 -22.26
C GLU A 118 -5.78 21.25 -23.63
N GLN A 119 -6.87 20.49 -23.79
CA GLN A 119 -7.64 20.45 -25.04
C GLN A 119 -8.55 21.66 -25.23
N ALA A 120 -9.01 22.25 -24.13
CA ALA A 120 -9.78 23.48 -24.14
C ALA A 120 -8.91 24.70 -24.42
N ARG A 121 -7.60 24.65 -24.11
CA ARG A 121 -6.66 25.78 -24.24
C ARG A 121 -7.18 27.06 -23.58
N GLY A 122 -7.87 26.91 -22.45
CA GLY A 122 -8.49 28.01 -21.69
C GLY A 122 -9.88 28.45 -22.15
N ASP A 123 -10.45 27.85 -23.20
CA ASP A 123 -11.84 28.12 -23.62
C ASP A 123 -12.83 27.34 -22.72
N ALA A 124 -13.59 28.08 -21.90
CA ALA A 124 -14.53 27.50 -20.96
C ALA A 124 -15.71 26.75 -21.62
N ALA A 125 -16.19 27.22 -22.78
CA ALA A 125 -17.29 26.56 -23.48
C ALA A 125 -16.81 25.24 -24.08
N ARG A 126 -15.62 25.24 -24.69
CA ARG A 126 -14.97 24.04 -25.20
C ARG A 126 -14.67 23.03 -24.10
N ALA A 127 -14.18 23.47 -22.94
CA ALA A 127 -13.96 22.59 -21.78
C ALA A 127 -15.25 21.90 -21.33
N LEU A 128 -16.36 22.65 -21.27
CA LEU A 128 -17.66 22.10 -20.88
C LEU A 128 -18.16 21.05 -21.89
N ASP A 129 -18.01 21.31 -23.18
CA ASP A 129 -18.41 20.37 -24.23
C ASP A 129 -17.59 19.08 -24.20
N ILE A 130 -16.27 19.17 -23.98
CA ILE A 130 -15.41 17.99 -23.82
C ILE A 130 -15.82 17.20 -22.57
N ARG A 131 -16.04 17.88 -21.43
CA ARG A 131 -16.46 17.22 -20.18
C ARG A 131 -17.76 16.44 -20.35
N LYS A 132 -18.78 17.05 -20.96
CA LYS A 132 -20.07 16.38 -21.23
C LYS A 132 -19.92 15.15 -22.12
N ARG A 133 -19.06 15.19 -23.13
CA ARG A 133 -18.78 14.03 -24.00
C ARG A 133 -18.15 12.89 -23.20
N VAL A 134 -17.15 13.21 -22.38
CA VAL A 134 -16.49 12.21 -21.51
C VAL A 134 -17.48 11.59 -20.53
N GLU A 135 -18.30 12.39 -19.84
CA GLU A 135 -19.34 11.92 -18.90
C GLU A 135 -20.38 11.02 -19.59
N SER A 136 -20.79 11.38 -20.82
CA SER A 136 -21.72 10.58 -21.62
C SER A 136 -21.17 9.20 -21.97
N LEU A 137 -19.85 9.07 -22.19
CA LEU A 137 -19.23 7.80 -22.58
C LEU A 137 -19.06 6.84 -21.40
N ILE A 138 -18.75 7.38 -20.22
CA ILE A 138 -18.61 6.59 -18.99
C ILE A 138 -19.95 6.24 -18.34
N GLY A 139 -21.04 6.88 -18.78
CA GLY A 139 -22.40 6.65 -18.25
C GLY A 139 -22.61 7.20 -16.84
N GLY A 140 -21.87 8.24 -16.43
CA GLY A 140 -21.91 8.75 -15.06
C GLY A 140 -20.88 9.85 -14.76
N ASP A 141 -20.62 10.07 -13.47
CA ASP A 141 -19.64 11.05 -12.98
C ASP A 141 -18.20 10.52 -13.19
N LEU A 142 -17.29 11.39 -13.64
CA LEU A 142 -15.84 11.16 -13.71
C LEU A 142 -15.26 10.56 -12.41
N ARG A 143 -15.85 10.86 -11.26
CA ARG A 143 -15.46 10.31 -9.95
C ARG A 143 -15.71 8.81 -9.80
N SER A 144 -16.60 8.25 -10.61
CA SER A 144 -17.03 6.85 -10.53
C SER A 144 -16.21 5.91 -11.43
N VAL A 145 -15.31 6.46 -12.26
CA VAL A 145 -14.48 5.66 -13.17
C VAL A 145 -13.55 4.78 -12.35
N ARG A 146 -13.69 3.46 -12.55
CA ARG A 146 -12.78 2.46 -11.98
C ARG A 146 -11.74 2.06 -13.03
N PRO A 147 -10.44 2.19 -12.74
CA PRO A 147 -9.39 1.71 -13.64
C PRO A 147 -9.64 0.26 -14.06
N GLY A 148 -9.42 -0.06 -15.33
CA GLY A 148 -9.59 -1.40 -15.89
C GLY A 148 -11.03 -1.88 -16.07
N SER A 149 -12.05 -1.09 -15.72
CA SER A 149 -13.45 -1.43 -15.97
C SER A 149 -13.85 -1.28 -17.44
N ASP A 150 -14.93 -1.95 -17.86
CA ASP A 150 -15.45 -1.84 -19.23
C ASP A 150 -15.73 -0.40 -19.67
N SER A 151 -16.22 0.46 -18.76
CA SER A 151 -16.46 1.88 -19.06
C SER A 151 -15.16 2.67 -19.19
N ALA A 152 -14.13 2.34 -18.40
CA ALA A 152 -12.81 2.93 -18.51
C ALA A 152 -12.11 2.52 -19.83
N LEU A 153 -12.21 1.25 -20.22
CA LEU A 153 -11.66 0.78 -21.49
C LEU A 153 -12.36 1.39 -22.71
N LYS A 154 -13.68 1.54 -22.69
CA LYS A 154 -14.43 2.29 -23.72
C LYS A 154 -14.00 3.76 -23.79
N LEU A 155 -13.77 4.39 -22.64
CA LEU A 155 -13.26 5.75 -22.59
C LEU A 155 -11.85 5.82 -23.20
N LYS A 156 -10.98 4.86 -22.90
CA LYS A 156 -9.64 4.75 -23.50
C LYS A 156 -9.72 4.66 -25.02
N GLU A 157 -10.53 3.74 -25.55
CA GLU A 157 -10.74 3.59 -27.00
C GLU A 157 -11.20 4.90 -27.64
N HIS A 158 -12.19 5.57 -27.04
CA HIS A 158 -12.68 6.83 -27.55
C HIS A 158 -11.61 7.95 -27.53
N LEU A 159 -10.83 8.05 -26.45
CA LEU A 159 -9.75 9.04 -26.36
C LEU A 159 -8.66 8.78 -27.41
N ILE A 160 -8.39 7.51 -27.75
CA ILE A 160 -7.48 7.14 -28.84
C ILE A 160 -8.04 7.59 -30.19
N GLU A 161 -9.32 7.28 -30.48
CA GLU A 161 -9.99 7.68 -31.73
C GLU A 161 -10.00 9.20 -31.95
N GLN A 162 -10.16 9.97 -30.87
CA GLN A 162 -10.16 11.44 -30.94
C GLN A 162 -8.75 12.06 -30.93
N GLY A 163 -7.69 11.25 -30.86
CA GLY A 163 -6.31 11.74 -30.74
C GLY A 163 -6.02 12.48 -29.42
N LEU A 164 -6.81 12.20 -28.38
CA LEU A 164 -6.72 12.80 -27.05
C LEU A 164 -5.98 11.91 -26.04
N TRP A 165 -5.63 10.70 -26.44
CA TRP A 165 -4.94 9.73 -25.60
C TRP A 165 -3.48 10.11 -25.33
N SER A 166 -3.05 9.89 -24.10
CA SER A 166 -1.65 9.98 -23.68
C SER A 166 -1.29 8.78 -22.81
N GLN A 167 -0.02 8.38 -22.80
CA GLN A 167 0.46 7.29 -21.92
C GLN A 167 0.22 7.59 -20.43
N TYR A 168 0.15 8.87 -20.06
CA TYR A 168 -0.17 9.27 -18.70
C TYR A 168 -1.58 8.84 -18.26
N LEU A 169 -2.53 8.72 -19.20
CA LEU A 169 -3.89 8.25 -18.89
C LEU A 169 -4.00 6.74 -18.71
N GLU A 170 -3.03 5.97 -19.20
CA GLU A 170 -2.99 4.52 -18.99
C GLU A 170 -2.98 4.19 -17.49
N VAL A 171 -2.25 5.00 -16.71
CA VAL A 171 -2.11 4.83 -15.26
C VAL A 171 -3.42 5.04 -14.50
N GLY A 172 -4.32 5.88 -15.02
CA GLY A 172 -5.60 6.18 -14.38
C GLY A 172 -6.78 5.39 -14.94
N ILE A 173 -6.71 4.92 -16.18
CA ILE A 173 -7.86 4.34 -16.89
C ILE A 173 -7.62 2.87 -17.23
N GLY A 174 -6.36 2.51 -17.52
CA GLY A 174 -5.94 1.17 -17.91
C GLY A 174 -6.06 0.15 -16.78
N VAL A 175 -5.74 -1.10 -17.14
CA VAL A 175 -5.74 -2.25 -16.22
C VAL A 175 -4.45 -2.31 -15.39
N ASP A 176 -3.39 -1.67 -15.87
CA ASP A 176 -2.05 -1.76 -15.29
C ASP A 176 -1.79 -0.62 -14.31
N ALA A 177 -1.22 -0.96 -13.16
CA ALA A 177 -0.73 0.03 -12.20
C ALA A 177 0.65 0.54 -12.61
N GLU A 178 0.88 1.85 -12.49
CA GLU A 178 2.22 2.40 -12.61
C GLU A 178 3.04 2.10 -11.35
N ILE A 179 4.20 1.49 -11.53
CA ILE A 179 5.08 1.09 -10.43
C ILE A 179 6.35 1.94 -10.42
N PHE A 180 6.57 2.65 -9.33
CA PHE A 180 7.81 3.40 -9.08
C PHE A 180 8.70 2.64 -8.10
N THR A 181 10.00 2.56 -8.40
CA THR A 181 10.99 2.15 -7.40
C THR A 181 11.35 3.35 -6.55
N LYS A 182 11.20 3.24 -5.22
CA LYS A 182 11.45 4.34 -4.27
C LYS A 182 12.72 4.17 -3.45
N ALA A 183 13.32 2.98 -3.45
CA ALA A 183 14.65 2.65 -2.97
C ALA A 183 15.05 1.29 -3.54
#